data_AF-A0A8H4S2T1-F1
#
_entry.id   AF-A0A8H4S2T1-F1
#
_cell.length_a   1.000
_cell.length_b   1.000
_cell.length_c   1.000
_cell.angle_alpha   90.00
_cell.angle_beta   90.00
_cell.angle_gamma   90.00
#
_symmetry.space_group_name_H-M   'P 1'
#
loop_
_entity.id
_entity.type
_entity.pdbx_description
1 polymer ?
#
loop_
_entity_poly.entity_id
_entity_poly.type
_entity_poly.pdbx_seq_one_letter_code
_entity_poly.pdbx_strand_id
1 'polypeptide(L)'
;MSGTEAINHAELEKDVGPSSSPQNGFGNGNGNGNGNGGAPMQPQLSAEEHQVARAAARSATDPSPTSTPQKHPCLPSVPGLYKSVEGRKFANPAPLGLCAFALTTFVLSAINMGTLDISSPNIVVGLAFGYGGLVQLLAGMWEMAVGNTFGATALSSYGGFWIAFAIVLTPGGFQIGEALGETSSDASKFYDSMGLFLMGWFIFTTIMLFCTLKSTVAFFMLFFTLDLTFLLLGVAYLQRGPDGHPNANVQKAGGFFGFLAAFSAWYNALAGIADTSNSFFIIPVAHFPWSPTGRVRRGKTDRELA
;
A
#
# COMPACT_ATOMS: atom_id res chain seq x y z
N MET A 1 34.19 -13.06 -37.65
CA MET A 1 33.35 -11.98 -38.21
C MET A 1 31.97 -12.16 -37.58
N SER A 2 31.74 -11.50 -36.43
CA SER A 2 30.98 -10.23 -36.29
C SER A 2 29.49 -10.42 -36.60
N GLY A 3 28.52 -10.17 -35.72
CA GLY A 3 28.53 -9.52 -34.42
C GLY A 3 27.21 -9.73 -33.68
N THR A 4 27.25 -9.46 -32.38
CA THR A 4 26.15 -9.52 -31.41
C THR A 4 25.31 -8.24 -31.49
N GLU A 5 23.98 -8.34 -31.57
CA GLU A 5 23.10 -7.20 -31.29
C GLU A 5 21.95 -7.60 -30.36
N ALA A 6 21.92 -6.93 -29.21
CA ALA A 6 20.88 -6.99 -28.20
C ALA A 6 19.73 -6.06 -28.59
N ILE A 7 18.50 -6.59 -28.56
CA ILE A 7 17.30 -5.80 -28.87
C ILE A 7 16.90 -4.99 -27.63
N ASN A 8 17.03 -3.67 -27.75
CA ASN A 8 16.61 -2.66 -26.80
C ASN A 8 15.10 -2.39 -26.98
N HIS A 9 14.30 -2.67 -25.96
CA HIS A 9 12.87 -2.32 -25.94
C HIS A 9 12.69 -0.92 -25.33
N ALA A 10 12.94 0.09 -26.15
CA ALA A 10 12.69 1.50 -25.80
C ALA A 10 12.26 2.29 -27.04
N GLU A 11 11.22 1.83 -27.74
CA GLU A 11 10.50 2.65 -28.71
C GLU A 11 9.15 2.00 -29.03
N LEU A 12 8.08 2.56 -28.50
CA LEU A 12 6.74 2.63 -29.10
C LEU A 12 5.89 3.58 -28.24
N GLU A 13 5.77 4.81 -28.76
CA GLU A 13 4.68 5.80 -28.59
C GLU A 13 4.55 6.47 -27.21
N LYS A 14 5.01 7.71 -26.96
CA LYS A 14 4.66 9.03 -27.55
C LYS A 14 3.15 9.25 -27.68
N ASP A 15 2.59 10.08 -26.78
CA ASP A 15 2.01 11.38 -27.15
C ASP A 15 1.52 12.14 -25.91
N VAL A 16 2.10 13.32 -25.67
CA VAL A 16 1.49 14.63 -25.33
C VAL A 16 2.66 15.51 -24.85
N GLY A 17 3.28 16.23 -25.77
CA GLY A 17 4.16 17.36 -25.45
C GLY A 17 3.35 18.67 -25.39
N PRO A 18 3.64 19.60 -24.47
CA PRO A 18 3.08 20.95 -24.54
C PRO A 18 3.84 21.78 -25.58
N SER A 19 3.07 22.43 -26.45
CA SER A 19 3.50 23.30 -27.54
C SER A 19 4.28 24.53 -27.07
N SER A 20 5.36 24.80 -27.80
CA SER A 20 6.27 25.94 -27.73
C SER A 20 5.63 27.31 -28.00
N SER A 21 6.02 28.30 -27.21
CA SER A 21 5.86 29.74 -27.44
C SER A 21 6.72 30.22 -28.64
N PRO A 22 6.26 31.17 -29.49
CA PRO A 22 7.10 31.76 -30.52
C PRO A 22 7.79 33.07 -30.09
N GLN A 23 9.11 33.09 -30.32
CA GLN A 23 9.94 34.16 -30.92
C GLN A 23 9.81 35.63 -30.49
N ASN A 24 10.93 36.14 -29.96
CA ASN A 24 11.31 37.57 -29.96
C ASN A 24 11.59 38.06 -31.39
N GLY A 25 10.89 39.13 -31.79
CA GLY A 25 11.16 39.94 -32.98
C GLY A 25 11.33 41.41 -32.59
N PHE A 26 12.43 42.01 -33.04
CA PHE A 26 12.80 43.40 -32.84
C PHE A 26 11.85 44.39 -33.57
N GLY A 27 11.62 45.56 -32.96
CA GLY A 27 11.51 46.81 -33.72
C GLY A 27 10.19 47.61 -33.64
N ASN A 28 10.32 48.78 -33.00
CA ASN A 28 9.73 50.07 -33.39
C ASN A 28 8.34 50.49 -32.83
N GLY A 29 8.36 51.47 -31.92
CA GLY A 29 7.75 52.78 -32.19
C GLY A 29 6.34 53.08 -31.68
N ASN A 30 6.30 53.94 -30.64
CA ASN A 30 5.36 55.05 -30.45
C ASN A 30 4.05 54.81 -29.65
N GLY A 31 3.79 55.67 -28.65
CA GLY A 31 2.43 55.84 -28.08
C GLY A 31 2.29 56.10 -26.57
N ASN A 32 2.75 57.26 -26.10
CA ASN A 32 2.18 58.15 -25.07
C ASN A 32 1.16 57.61 -24.01
N GLY A 33 1.46 57.79 -22.72
CA GLY A 33 0.49 57.61 -21.62
C GLY A 33 1.06 57.87 -20.22
N ASN A 34 0.67 59.00 -19.63
CA ASN A 34 1.12 59.62 -18.38
C ASN A 34 0.60 58.90 -17.09
N GLY A 35 1.40 58.79 -16.01
CA GLY A 35 0.87 58.32 -14.71
C GLY A 35 1.88 57.86 -13.63
N ASN A 36 2.52 58.82 -12.96
CA ASN A 36 2.92 58.89 -11.54
C ASN A 36 3.24 57.62 -10.70
N GLY A 37 4.47 57.56 -10.16
CA GLY A 37 4.76 57.20 -8.75
C GLY A 37 5.15 55.77 -8.40
N GLY A 38 6.45 55.51 -8.18
CA GLY A 38 6.94 54.34 -7.43
C GLY A 38 8.36 53.92 -7.83
N ALA A 39 9.39 54.31 -7.07
CA ALA A 39 10.77 53.90 -7.30
C ALA A 39 10.96 52.40 -7.01
N PRO A 40 11.58 51.60 -7.91
CA PRO A 40 11.93 50.22 -7.59
C PRO A 40 13.32 50.16 -6.92
N MET A 41 13.36 49.69 -5.67
CA MET A 41 14.60 49.27 -5.01
C MET A 41 15.21 48.09 -5.77
N GLN A 42 16.38 48.31 -6.38
CA GLN A 42 17.24 47.22 -6.83
C GLN A 42 17.94 46.60 -5.62
N PRO A 43 17.91 45.26 -5.43
CA PRO A 43 18.85 44.60 -4.54
C PRO A 43 20.24 44.69 -5.20
N GLN A 44 21.06 45.65 -4.78
CA GLN A 44 22.49 45.65 -5.12
C GLN A 44 23.16 44.50 -4.37
N LEU A 45 23.27 43.35 -5.04
CA LEU A 45 24.18 42.28 -4.62
C LEU A 45 25.60 42.84 -4.56
N SER A 46 26.30 42.60 -3.44
CA SER A 46 27.64 43.12 -3.23
C SER A 46 28.63 42.48 -4.21
N ALA A 47 29.75 43.17 -4.49
CA ALA A 47 30.77 42.68 -5.42
C ALA A 47 31.32 41.29 -5.03
N GLU A 48 31.23 40.91 -3.75
CA GLU A 48 31.65 39.59 -3.25
C GLU A 48 30.66 38.49 -3.64
N GLU A 49 29.36 38.74 -3.57
CA GLU A 49 28.32 37.77 -3.97
C GLU A 49 28.40 37.48 -5.49
N HIS A 50 28.74 38.50 -6.28
CA HIS A 50 29.01 38.35 -7.71
C HIS A 50 30.27 37.51 -8.00
N GLN A 51 31.31 37.60 -7.16
CA GLN A 51 32.52 36.79 -7.29
C GLN A 51 32.27 35.34 -6.88
N VAL A 52 31.51 35.12 -5.79
CA VAL A 52 31.12 33.77 -5.34
C VAL A 52 30.21 33.09 -6.36
N ALA A 53 29.23 33.81 -6.93
CA ALA A 53 28.37 33.30 -7.99
C ALA A 53 29.16 32.95 -9.26
N ARG A 54 30.14 33.78 -9.65
CA ARG A 54 31.04 33.50 -10.79
C ARG A 54 31.99 32.35 -10.52
N ALA A 55 32.47 32.16 -9.29
CA ALA A 55 33.32 31.03 -8.90
C ALA A 55 32.53 29.70 -8.89
N ALA A 56 31.29 29.73 -8.39
CA ALA A 56 30.38 28.59 -8.44
C ALA A 56 30.00 28.21 -9.87
N ALA A 57 29.75 29.20 -10.74
CA ALA A 57 29.46 28.97 -12.15
C ALA A 57 30.65 28.35 -12.91
N ARG A 58 31.90 28.75 -12.60
CA ARG A 58 33.10 28.14 -13.21
C ARG A 58 33.31 26.68 -12.82
N SER A 59 32.88 26.27 -11.62
CA SER A 59 32.95 24.87 -11.19
C SER A 59 31.92 23.97 -11.88
N ALA A 60 30.89 24.55 -12.51
CA ALA A 60 29.85 23.81 -13.22
C ALA A 60 30.18 23.57 -14.71
N THR A 61 31.20 24.25 -15.28
CA THR A 61 31.47 24.23 -16.73
C THR A 61 32.76 23.56 -17.16
N ASP A 62 33.42 22.78 -16.31
CA ASP A 62 34.66 22.07 -16.69
C ASP A 62 34.37 20.61 -17.06
N PRO A 63 34.48 20.20 -18.34
CA PRO A 63 34.34 18.82 -18.74
C PRO A 63 35.73 18.18 -18.86
N SER A 64 36.25 17.59 -17.78
CA SER A 64 37.24 16.52 -17.91
C SER A 64 37.34 15.59 -16.70
N PRO A 65 37.69 14.31 -16.91
CA PRO A 65 37.32 13.22 -16.02
C PRO A 65 38.53 12.76 -15.21
N THR A 66 38.68 13.22 -13.97
CA THR A 66 39.47 12.52 -12.95
C THR A 66 39.29 13.20 -11.60
N SER A 67 38.49 12.60 -10.71
CA SER A 67 38.78 12.72 -9.27
C SER A 67 38.08 11.61 -8.48
N THR A 68 38.93 10.91 -7.73
CA THR A 68 38.67 10.00 -6.61
C THR A 68 37.50 10.41 -5.70
N PRO A 69 36.78 9.47 -5.08
CA PRO A 69 35.69 9.79 -4.17
C PRO A 69 36.24 10.42 -2.87
N GLN A 70 36.20 11.75 -2.78
CA GLN A 70 36.43 12.46 -1.53
C GLN A 70 35.23 12.24 -0.59
N LYS A 71 35.50 11.65 0.58
CA LYS A 71 34.56 11.67 1.71
C LYS A 71 34.33 13.11 2.14
N HIS A 72 33.16 13.67 1.85
CA HIS A 72 32.77 14.97 2.38
C HIS A 72 32.41 14.86 3.88
N PRO A 73 32.82 15.84 4.72
CA PRO A 73 32.38 15.91 6.11
C PRO A 73 30.87 16.07 6.17
N CYS A 74 30.22 15.35 7.09
CA CYS A 74 28.79 15.46 7.33
C CYS A 74 28.46 16.89 7.80
N LEU A 75 27.92 17.71 6.89
CA LEU A 75 27.37 19.01 7.25
C LEU A 75 26.14 18.80 8.16
N PRO A 76 25.96 19.62 9.21
CA PRO A 76 24.79 19.55 10.08
C PRO A 76 23.53 19.82 9.26
N SER A 77 22.52 18.96 9.41
CA SER A 77 21.24 19.10 8.73
C SER A 77 20.54 20.39 9.16
N VAL A 78 20.54 21.38 8.29
CA VAL A 78 19.79 22.63 8.49
C VAL A 78 18.30 22.34 8.26
N PRO A 79 17.39 22.61 9.22
CA PRO A 79 15.96 22.46 8.98
C PRO A 79 15.52 23.31 7.77
N GLY A 80 14.89 22.68 6.78
CA GLY A 80 14.41 23.34 5.56
C GLY A 80 15.33 23.24 4.34
N LEU A 81 16.62 22.90 4.51
CA LEU A 81 17.52 22.56 3.39
C LEU A 81 17.70 21.04 3.32
N TYR A 82 16.57 20.33 3.19
CA TYR A 82 16.59 18.90 2.89
C TYR A 82 17.00 18.76 1.42
N LYS A 83 18.20 18.23 1.17
CA LYS A 83 18.52 17.68 -0.15
C LYS A 83 17.84 16.33 -0.22
N SER A 84 16.94 16.12 -1.18
CA SER A 84 16.42 14.78 -1.48
C SER A 84 17.62 13.86 -1.70
N VAL A 85 17.67 12.76 -0.96
CA VAL A 85 18.68 11.73 -1.21
C VAL A 85 18.25 11.02 -2.48
N GLU A 86 18.71 11.51 -3.62
CA GLU A 86 18.47 10.92 -4.93
C GLU A 86 18.97 9.46 -4.94
N GLY A 87 18.13 8.55 -5.44
CA GLY A 87 18.51 7.15 -5.65
C GLY A 87 18.32 6.19 -4.46
N ARG A 88 17.63 6.56 -3.37
CA ARG A 88 17.30 5.59 -2.32
C ARG A 88 16.19 4.62 -2.78
N LYS A 89 16.51 3.33 -2.84
CA LYS A 89 15.52 2.26 -3.07
C LYS A 89 14.80 1.96 -1.74
N PHE A 90 13.48 2.14 -1.71
CA PHE A 90 12.67 1.77 -0.55
C PHE A 90 12.55 0.24 -0.44
N ALA A 91 12.48 -0.26 0.80
CA ALA A 91 12.13 -1.65 1.06
C ALA A 91 10.66 -1.92 0.69
N ASN A 92 10.33 -3.17 0.40
CA ASN A 92 8.95 -3.59 0.15
C ASN A 92 8.19 -3.67 1.49
N PRO A 93 7.19 -2.81 1.75
CA PRO A 93 6.45 -2.84 3.01
C PRO A 93 5.33 -3.90 3.00
N ALA A 94 4.97 -4.47 1.86
CA ALA A 94 3.84 -5.40 1.72
C ALA A 94 3.90 -6.59 2.68
N PRO A 95 5.05 -7.27 2.84
CA PRO A 95 5.10 -8.44 3.71
C PRO A 95 4.85 -8.14 5.17
N LEU A 96 5.25 -6.95 5.64
CA LEU A 96 4.98 -6.51 7.01
C LEU A 96 3.47 -6.40 7.26
N GLY A 97 2.77 -5.73 6.34
CA GLY A 97 1.32 -5.59 6.43
C GLY A 97 0.57 -6.92 6.28
N LEU A 98 1.05 -7.80 5.39
CA LEU A 98 0.48 -9.14 5.21
C LEU A 98 0.67 -10.03 6.43
N CYS A 99 1.82 -9.98 7.11
CA CYS A 99 2.05 -10.69 8.37
C CYS A 99 1.17 -10.14 9.51
N ALA A 100 1.00 -8.82 9.58
CA ALA A 100 0.12 -8.15 10.54
C ALA A 100 -1.33 -8.59 10.40
N PHE A 101 -1.81 -8.59 9.15
CA PHE A 101 -3.12 -9.12 8.81
C PHE A 101 -3.24 -10.60 9.19
N ALA A 102 -2.30 -11.44 8.73
CA ALA A 102 -2.35 -12.88 8.88
C ALA A 102 -2.45 -13.33 10.34
N LEU A 103 -1.61 -12.77 11.23
CA LEU A 103 -1.61 -13.14 12.64
C LEU A 103 -2.93 -12.76 13.32
N THR A 104 -3.43 -11.55 13.04
CA THR A 104 -4.66 -11.05 13.67
C THR A 104 -5.88 -11.84 13.17
N THR A 105 -5.95 -12.10 11.87
CA THR A 105 -6.99 -12.95 11.25
C THR A 105 -6.95 -14.38 11.78
N PHE A 106 -5.76 -14.97 11.94
CA PHE A 106 -5.59 -16.33 12.45
C PHE A 106 -6.20 -16.46 13.85
N VAL A 107 -5.88 -15.54 14.77
CA VAL A 107 -6.39 -15.60 16.15
C VAL A 107 -7.90 -15.38 16.19
N LEU A 108 -8.44 -14.41 15.43
CA LEU A 108 -9.89 -14.22 15.33
C LEU A 108 -10.59 -15.45 14.75
N SER A 109 -9.99 -16.09 13.74
CA SER A 109 -10.53 -17.28 13.09
C SER A 109 -10.58 -18.49 14.03
N ALA A 110 -9.56 -18.65 14.88
CA ALA A 110 -9.53 -19.69 15.91
C ALA A 110 -10.69 -19.53 16.90
N ILE A 111 -10.97 -18.30 17.33
CA ILE A 111 -12.09 -17.98 18.23
C ILE A 111 -13.43 -18.19 17.54
N ASN A 112 -13.59 -17.74 16.29
CA ASN A 112 -14.81 -17.95 15.51
C ASN A 112 -15.10 -19.44 15.25
N MET A 113 -14.07 -20.28 15.17
CA MET A 113 -14.21 -21.73 15.08
C MET A 113 -14.58 -22.41 16.41
N GLY A 114 -14.52 -21.69 17.53
CA GLY A 114 -14.73 -22.24 18.87
C GLY A 114 -13.58 -23.14 19.32
N THR A 115 -12.37 -22.87 18.86
CA THR A 115 -11.18 -23.68 19.20
C THR A 115 -10.88 -23.51 20.68
N LEU A 116 -10.64 -24.62 21.40
CA LEU A 116 -10.35 -24.65 22.84
C LEU A 116 -11.47 -24.07 23.75
N ASP A 117 -12.72 -24.03 23.27
CA ASP A 117 -13.87 -23.46 24.00
C ASP A 117 -13.68 -21.99 24.41
N ILE A 118 -12.83 -21.26 23.68
CA ILE A 118 -12.62 -19.82 23.86
C ILE A 118 -13.62 -19.07 22.99
N SER A 119 -14.68 -18.57 23.62
CA SER A 119 -15.75 -17.83 22.92
C SER A 119 -15.56 -16.32 22.93
N SER A 120 -14.70 -15.80 23.81
CA SER A 120 -14.52 -14.35 23.99
C SER A 120 -13.39 -13.80 23.09
N PRO A 121 -13.67 -12.78 22.26
CA PRO A 121 -12.68 -12.20 21.35
C PRO A 121 -11.69 -11.24 22.03
N ASN A 122 -11.66 -11.15 23.37
CA ASN A 122 -10.88 -10.14 24.10
C ASN A 122 -9.38 -10.13 23.74
N ILE A 123 -8.78 -11.30 23.50
CA ILE A 123 -7.37 -11.39 23.13
C ILE A 123 -7.07 -10.79 21.74
N VAL A 124 -8.07 -10.77 20.84
CA VAL A 124 -7.94 -10.21 19.49
C VAL A 124 -7.81 -8.69 19.55
N VAL A 125 -8.41 -8.03 20.53
CA VAL A 125 -8.38 -6.55 20.67
C VAL A 125 -6.95 -6.02 20.73
N GLY A 126 -6.06 -6.69 21.48
CA GLY A 126 -4.65 -6.31 21.58
C GLY A 126 -3.91 -6.41 20.24
N LEU A 127 -4.10 -7.51 19.51
CA LEU A 127 -3.51 -7.70 18.17
C LEU A 127 -4.11 -6.74 17.15
N ALA A 128 -5.42 -6.49 17.24
CA ALA A 128 -6.15 -5.62 16.34
C ALA A 128 -5.73 -4.15 16.51
N PHE A 129 -5.40 -3.68 17.71
CA PHE A 129 -4.78 -2.36 17.86
C PHE A 129 -3.30 -2.36 17.47
N GLY A 130 -2.51 -3.28 18.03
CA GLY A 130 -1.05 -3.20 17.96
C GLY A 130 -0.47 -3.62 16.61
N TYR A 131 -0.97 -4.71 16.02
CA TYR A 131 -0.35 -5.32 14.85
C TYR A 131 -1.24 -5.23 13.61
N GLY A 132 -2.37 -5.96 13.59
CA GLY A 132 -3.34 -5.92 12.49
C GLY A 132 -3.88 -4.51 12.23
N GLY A 133 -3.92 -3.64 13.24
CA GLY A 133 -4.32 -2.25 13.08
C GLY A 133 -3.16 -1.33 12.74
N LEU A 134 -2.40 -0.94 13.77
CA LEU A 134 -1.37 0.09 13.67
C LEU A 134 -0.24 -0.28 12.70
N VAL A 135 0.40 -1.43 12.90
CA VAL A 135 1.54 -1.83 12.04
C VAL A 135 1.10 -2.05 10.60
N GLN A 136 -0.08 -2.65 10.40
CA GLN A 136 -0.63 -2.84 9.05
C GLN A 136 -0.95 -1.50 8.37
N LEU A 137 -1.55 -0.55 9.09
CA LEU A 137 -1.82 0.80 8.58
C LEU A 137 -0.52 1.51 8.17
N LEU A 138 0.50 1.45 9.02
CA LEU A 138 1.82 2.02 8.73
C LEU A 138 2.46 1.38 7.50
N ALA A 139 2.37 0.06 7.34
CA ALA A 139 2.84 -0.62 6.14
C ALA A 139 2.13 -0.09 4.87
N GLY A 140 0.81 0.13 4.93
CA GLY A 140 0.08 0.74 3.82
C GLY A 140 0.45 2.20 3.53
N MET A 141 0.80 2.99 4.57
CA MET A 141 1.34 4.34 4.35
C MET A 141 2.68 4.30 3.59
N TRP A 142 3.53 3.31 3.89
CA TRP A 142 4.78 3.11 3.16
C TRP A 142 4.57 2.59 1.74
N GLU A 143 3.52 1.80 1.46
CA GLU A 143 3.16 1.41 0.09
C GLU A 143 2.85 2.62 -0.80
N MET A 144 2.23 3.68 -0.24
CA MET A 144 2.04 4.94 -0.98
C MET A 144 3.37 5.58 -1.35
N ALA A 145 4.35 5.55 -0.45
CA ALA A 145 5.69 6.10 -0.72
C ALA A 145 6.45 5.33 -1.80
N VAL A 146 6.17 4.03 -1.98
CA VAL A 146 6.77 3.20 -3.05
C VAL A 146 5.93 3.22 -4.34
N GLY A 147 4.76 3.89 -4.34
CA GLY A 147 3.91 4.05 -5.52
C GLY A 147 2.98 2.86 -5.82
N ASN A 148 2.74 1.99 -4.84
CA ASN A 148 1.84 0.84 -4.98
C ASN A 148 0.44 1.18 -4.43
N THR A 149 -0.42 1.72 -5.30
CA THR A 149 -1.79 2.11 -4.93
C THR A 149 -2.60 0.94 -4.38
N PHE A 150 -2.48 -0.25 -4.98
CA PHE A 150 -3.24 -1.42 -4.52
C PHE A 150 -2.84 -1.79 -3.09
N GLY A 151 -1.53 -1.93 -2.84
CA GLY A 151 -0.99 -2.28 -1.52
C GLY A 151 -1.35 -1.23 -0.47
N ALA A 152 -1.22 0.05 -0.83
CA ALA A 152 -1.59 1.17 0.03
C ALA A 152 -3.06 1.11 0.45
N THR A 153 -3.97 1.02 -0.51
CA THR A 153 -5.40 0.92 -0.22
C THR A 153 -5.73 -0.33 0.58
N ALA A 154 -5.22 -1.50 0.19
CA ALA A 154 -5.49 -2.75 0.90
C ALA A 154 -5.02 -2.71 2.36
N LEU A 155 -3.72 -2.44 2.58
CA LEU A 155 -3.12 -2.55 3.90
C LEU A 155 -3.63 -1.46 4.84
N SER A 156 -3.81 -0.23 4.34
CA SER A 156 -4.36 0.85 5.17
C SER A 156 -5.83 0.65 5.51
N SER A 157 -6.65 0.18 4.56
CA SER A 157 -8.07 -0.10 4.83
C SER A 157 -8.23 -1.24 5.82
N TYR A 158 -7.52 -2.37 5.64
CA TYR A 158 -7.60 -3.48 6.60
C TYR A 158 -6.95 -3.15 7.95
N GLY A 159 -5.94 -2.28 7.99
CA GLY A 159 -5.46 -1.68 9.25
C GLY A 159 -6.55 -0.87 9.96
N GLY A 160 -7.27 -0.03 9.19
CA GLY A 160 -8.44 0.69 9.68
C GLY A 160 -9.57 -0.24 10.15
N PHE A 161 -9.83 -1.34 9.44
CA PHE A 161 -10.78 -2.38 9.86
C PHE A 161 -10.45 -2.91 11.24
N TRP A 162 -9.20 -3.33 11.48
CA TRP A 162 -8.80 -3.91 12.75
C TRP A 162 -8.89 -2.90 13.90
N ILE A 163 -8.51 -1.64 13.67
CA ILE A 163 -8.66 -0.57 14.65
C ILE A 163 -10.15 -0.34 14.96
N ALA A 164 -11.00 -0.24 13.94
CA ALA A 164 -12.44 -0.05 14.11
C ALA A 164 -13.09 -1.24 14.85
N PHE A 165 -12.71 -2.47 14.50
CA PHE A 165 -13.18 -3.69 15.16
C PHE A 165 -12.76 -3.73 16.63
N ALA A 166 -11.51 -3.36 16.94
CA ALA A 166 -11.02 -3.26 18.30
C ALA A 166 -11.76 -2.19 19.11
N ILE A 167 -12.06 -1.04 18.50
CA ILE A 167 -12.84 0.05 19.12
C ILE A 167 -14.24 -0.45 19.52
N VAL A 168 -14.91 -1.20 18.66
CA VAL A 168 -16.25 -1.76 18.94
C VAL A 168 -16.19 -2.74 20.11
N LEU A 169 -15.18 -3.60 20.16
CA LEU A 169 -15.05 -4.68 21.15
C LEU A 169 -14.39 -4.27 22.48
N THR A 170 -13.83 -3.06 22.60
CA THR A 170 -13.14 -2.62 23.82
C THR A 170 -14.14 -2.29 24.93
N PRO A 171 -14.19 -3.07 26.03
CA PRO A 171 -15.10 -2.78 27.14
C PRO A 171 -14.70 -1.49 27.86
N GLY A 172 -15.67 -0.64 28.19
CA GLY A 172 -15.44 0.63 28.91
C GLY A 172 -14.73 1.73 28.11
N GLY A 173 -14.41 1.48 26.82
CA GLY A 173 -13.81 2.47 25.92
C GLY A 173 -14.86 3.39 25.31
N PHE A 174 -15.07 3.28 23.99
CA PHE A 174 -16.05 4.08 23.24
C PHE A 174 -17.51 3.70 23.51
N GLN A 175 -17.75 2.67 24.33
CA GLN A 175 -19.08 2.22 24.77
C GLN A 175 -20.05 1.90 23.63
N ILE A 176 -19.54 1.51 22.45
CA ILE A 176 -20.37 1.20 21.27
C ILE A 176 -21.24 -0.05 21.52
N GLY A 177 -20.65 -1.13 22.04
CA GLY A 177 -21.39 -2.35 22.39
C GLY A 177 -22.49 -2.08 23.42
N GLU A 178 -22.19 -1.31 24.45
CA GLU A 178 -23.15 -0.91 25.50
C GLU A 178 -24.28 -0.04 24.94
N ALA A 179 -23.96 0.97 24.13
CA ALA A 179 -24.95 1.84 23.49
C ALA A 179 -25.88 1.08 22.52
N LEU A 180 -25.37 -0.01 21.92
CA LEU A 180 -26.14 -0.90 21.06
C LEU A 180 -26.82 -2.05 21.81
N GLY A 181 -26.67 -2.12 23.14
CA GLY A 181 -27.33 -3.10 23.99
C GLY A 181 -26.74 -4.51 23.91
N GLU A 182 -25.43 -4.66 23.65
CA GLU A 182 -24.74 -5.97 23.56
C GLU A 182 -24.99 -6.85 24.80
N THR A 183 -25.03 -6.26 25.99
CA THR A 183 -25.27 -6.95 27.27
C THR A 183 -26.73 -6.90 27.73
N SER A 184 -27.62 -6.30 26.92
CA SER A 184 -29.04 -6.21 27.23
C SER A 184 -29.76 -7.52 26.89
N SER A 185 -30.98 -7.70 27.40
CA SER A 185 -31.82 -8.86 27.05
C SER A 185 -32.15 -8.95 25.56
N ASP A 186 -31.97 -7.86 24.81
CA ASP A 186 -32.18 -7.78 23.37
C ASP A 186 -30.95 -7.19 22.67
N ALA A 187 -29.96 -8.05 22.41
CA ALA A 187 -28.73 -7.68 21.68
C ALA A 187 -28.93 -7.59 20.15
N SER A 188 -30.17 -7.60 19.65
CA SER A 188 -30.48 -7.61 18.22
C SER A 188 -29.83 -6.44 17.47
N LYS A 189 -29.92 -5.23 18.01
CA LYS A 189 -29.36 -4.01 17.41
C LYS A 189 -27.85 -4.08 17.25
N PHE A 190 -27.15 -4.63 18.24
CA PHE A 190 -25.72 -4.84 18.17
C PHE A 190 -25.37 -5.84 17.06
N TYR A 191 -26.05 -6.99 17.01
CA TYR A 191 -25.79 -8.00 15.99
C TYR A 191 -26.12 -7.52 14.57
N ASP A 192 -27.23 -6.81 14.38
CA ASP A 192 -27.60 -6.24 13.08
C ASP A 192 -26.56 -5.21 12.63
N SER A 193 -26.09 -4.36 13.55
CA SER A 193 -25.04 -3.38 13.28
C SER A 193 -23.71 -4.04 12.91
N MET A 194 -23.32 -5.11 13.62
CA MET A 194 -22.11 -5.88 13.31
C MET A 194 -22.22 -6.61 11.97
N GLY A 195 -23.39 -7.19 11.67
CA GLY A 195 -23.66 -7.80 10.38
C GLY A 195 -23.50 -6.81 9.23
N LEU A 196 -24.09 -5.62 9.35
CA LEU A 196 -23.96 -4.55 8.34
C LEU A 196 -22.52 -4.04 8.21
N PHE A 197 -21.80 -3.91 9.33
CA PHE A 197 -20.38 -3.55 9.34
C PHE A 197 -19.56 -4.56 8.51
N LEU A 198 -19.72 -5.86 8.75
CA LEU A 198 -19.02 -6.92 8.01
C LEU A 198 -19.46 -7.00 6.55
N MET A 199 -20.74 -6.74 6.24
CA MET A 199 -21.22 -6.69 4.85
C MET A 199 -20.63 -5.51 4.07
N GLY A 200 -20.39 -4.37 4.71
CA GLY A 200 -19.65 -3.26 4.10
C GLY A 200 -18.22 -3.66 3.72
N TRP A 201 -17.53 -4.39 4.62
CA TRP A 201 -16.20 -4.93 4.37
C TRP A 201 -16.18 -6.03 3.31
N PHE A 202 -17.23 -6.84 3.22
CA PHE A 202 -17.42 -7.77 2.11
C PHE A 202 -17.45 -7.02 0.78
N ILE A 203 -18.29 -5.98 0.63
CA ILE A 203 -18.37 -5.20 -0.62
C ILE A 203 -17.00 -4.60 -1.00
N PHE A 204 -16.30 -4.00 -0.04
CA PHE A 204 -14.95 -3.48 -0.25
C PHE A 204 -13.98 -4.58 -0.70
N THR A 205 -14.00 -5.73 -0.04
CA THR A 205 -13.12 -6.86 -0.34
C THR A 205 -13.41 -7.44 -1.72
N THR A 206 -14.68 -7.52 -2.12
CA THR A 206 -15.10 -7.96 -3.46
C THR A 206 -14.53 -7.04 -4.55
N ILE A 207 -14.57 -5.72 -4.34
CA ILE A 207 -13.96 -4.75 -5.28
C ILE A 207 -12.44 -5.01 -5.38
N MET A 208 -11.77 -5.19 -4.25
CA MET A 208 -10.34 -5.50 -4.22
C MET A 208 -10.01 -6.85 -4.85
N LEU A 209 -10.86 -7.86 -4.69
CA LEU A 209 -10.73 -9.18 -5.28
C LEU A 209 -10.67 -9.09 -6.81
N PHE A 210 -11.57 -8.32 -7.45
CA PHE A 210 -11.52 -8.12 -8.91
C PHE A 210 -10.22 -7.47 -9.37
N CYS A 211 -9.66 -6.56 -8.58
CA CYS A 211 -8.35 -5.95 -8.86
C CYS A 211 -7.18 -6.95 -8.78
N THR A 212 -7.34 -8.10 -8.11
CA THR A 212 -6.29 -9.14 -8.00
C THR A 212 -6.24 -10.13 -9.17
N LEU A 213 -7.19 -10.11 -10.09
CA LEU A 213 -7.28 -11.07 -11.21
C LEU A 213 -6.07 -11.06 -12.15
N LYS A 214 -5.29 -9.98 -12.19
CA LYS A 214 -4.04 -9.90 -12.98
C LYS A 214 -2.78 -10.24 -12.17
N SER A 215 -2.93 -10.47 -10.87
CA SER A 215 -1.85 -10.78 -9.94
C SER A 215 -1.53 -12.29 -9.93
N THR A 216 -0.93 -12.76 -8.85
CA THR A 216 -0.61 -14.16 -8.61
C THR A 216 -1.83 -14.93 -8.10
N VAL A 217 -1.85 -16.23 -8.32
CA VAL A 217 -2.94 -17.11 -7.84
C VAL A 217 -3.00 -17.08 -6.31
N ALA A 218 -1.85 -17.08 -5.64
CA ALA A 218 -1.79 -17.01 -4.17
C ALA A 218 -2.36 -15.69 -3.63
N PHE A 219 -2.13 -14.58 -4.33
CA PHE A 219 -2.67 -13.28 -3.92
C PHE A 219 -4.17 -13.18 -4.18
N PHE A 220 -4.66 -13.74 -5.29
CA PHE A 220 -6.09 -13.88 -5.54
C PHE A 220 -6.77 -14.75 -4.48
N MET A 221 -6.19 -15.91 -4.14
CA MET A 221 -6.73 -16.82 -3.13
C MET A 221 -6.85 -16.17 -1.75
N LEU A 222 -5.91 -15.30 -1.39
CA LEU A 222 -5.98 -14.50 -0.16
C LEU A 222 -7.23 -13.63 -0.13
N PHE A 223 -7.46 -12.82 -1.17
CA PHE A 223 -8.63 -11.94 -1.21
C PHE A 223 -9.93 -12.74 -1.36
N PHE A 224 -9.92 -13.86 -2.10
CA PHE A 224 -11.10 -14.70 -2.29
C PHE A 224 -11.55 -15.36 -0.98
N THR A 225 -10.62 -15.93 -0.23
CA THR A 225 -10.91 -16.54 1.08
C THR A 225 -11.29 -15.49 2.12
N LEU A 226 -10.67 -14.30 2.07
CA LEU A 226 -11.07 -13.17 2.91
C LEU A 226 -12.48 -12.66 2.58
N ASP A 227 -12.84 -12.58 1.30
CA ASP A 227 -14.17 -12.17 0.84
C ASP A 227 -15.25 -13.11 1.37
N LEU A 228 -15.03 -14.42 1.26
CA LEU A 228 -15.89 -15.45 1.84
C LEU A 228 -15.95 -15.37 3.38
N THR A 229 -14.84 -15.01 4.03
CA THR A 229 -14.80 -14.81 5.49
C THR A 229 -15.75 -13.69 5.89
N PHE A 230 -15.66 -12.52 5.26
CA PHE A 230 -16.54 -11.38 5.56
C PHE A 230 -17.99 -11.68 5.23
N LEU A 231 -18.26 -12.33 4.09
CA LEU A 231 -19.61 -12.72 3.70
C LEU A 231 -20.25 -13.65 4.74
N LEU A 232 -19.55 -14.73 5.11
CA LEU A 232 -20.09 -15.72 6.04
C LEU A 232 -20.23 -15.16 7.45
N LEU A 233 -19.26 -14.39 7.94
CA LEU A 233 -19.41 -13.74 9.24
C LEU A 233 -20.55 -12.72 9.22
N GLY A 234 -20.67 -11.89 8.18
CA GLY A 234 -21.78 -10.94 8.03
C GLY A 234 -23.14 -11.64 8.05
N VAL A 235 -23.29 -12.72 7.26
CA VAL A 235 -24.49 -13.55 7.25
C VAL A 235 -24.74 -14.21 8.61
N ALA A 236 -23.70 -14.68 9.31
CA ALA A 236 -23.87 -15.28 10.64
C ALA A 236 -24.47 -14.31 11.66
N TYR A 237 -24.08 -13.03 11.62
CA TYR A 237 -24.64 -11.98 12.49
C TYR A 237 -26.06 -11.57 12.10
N LEU A 238 -26.40 -11.59 10.79
CA LEU A 238 -27.73 -11.21 10.30
C LEU A 238 -28.75 -12.35 10.39
N GLN A 239 -28.33 -13.59 10.14
CA GLN A 239 -29.17 -14.79 10.28
C GLN A 239 -28.99 -15.36 11.68
N ARG A 240 -29.88 -14.96 12.59
CA ARG A 240 -29.85 -15.40 13.99
C ARG A 240 -30.56 -16.74 14.18
N GLY A 241 -30.10 -17.51 15.16
CA GLY A 241 -30.77 -18.72 15.63
C GLY A 241 -32.03 -18.42 16.47
N PRO A 242 -32.76 -19.47 16.89
CA PRO A 242 -33.93 -19.34 17.77
C PRO A 242 -33.62 -18.68 19.14
N ASP A 243 -32.36 -18.74 19.53
CA ASP A 243 -31.75 -18.18 20.73
C ASP A 243 -31.34 -16.70 20.58
N GLY A 244 -31.54 -16.10 19.41
CA GLY A 244 -31.24 -14.69 19.14
C GLY A 244 -29.74 -14.39 18.95
N HIS A 245 -28.89 -15.42 19.03
CA HIS A 245 -27.45 -15.31 18.80
C HIS A 245 -27.09 -15.48 17.31
N PRO A 246 -25.90 -15.00 16.89
CA PRO A 246 -25.37 -15.28 15.56
C PRO A 246 -25.34 -16.78 15.27
N ASN A 247 -25.62 -17.17 14.02
CA ASN A 247 -25.63 -18.58 13.64
C ASN A 247 -24.23 -19.19 13.74
N ALA A 248 -24.04 -20.01 14.77
CA ALA A 248 -22.75 -20.63 15.10
C ALA A 248 -22.16 -21.46 13.96
N ASN A 249 -22.99 -22.15 13.15
CA ASN A 249 -22.48 -22.98 12.06
C ASN A 249 -21.91 -22.12 10.93
N VAL A 250 -22.59 -21.03 10.60
CA VAL A 250 -22.13 -20.08 9.57
C VAL A 250 -20.91 -19.31 10.08
N GLN A 251 -20.88 -18.95 11.37
CA GLN A 251 -19.73 -18.31 12.00
C GLN A 251 -18.47 -19.19 11.97
N LYS A 252 -18.61 -20.49 12.27
CA LYS A 252 -17.52 -21.47 12.15
C LYS A 252 -17.04 -21.62 10.71
N ALA A 253 -17.95 -21.63 9.74
CA ALA A 253 -17.58 -21.65 8.33
C ALA A 253 -16.79 -20.38 7.95
N GLY A 254 -17.21 -19.20 8.40
CA GLY A 254 -16.46 -17.96 8.24
C GLY A 254 -15.07 -18.03 8.87
N GLY A 255 -14.95 -18.56 10.08
CA GLY A 255 -13.66 -18.79 10.74
C GLY A 255 -12.73 -19.73 9.96
N PHE A 256 -13.28 -20.78 9.34
CA PHE A 256 -12.49 -21.69 8.49
C PHE A 256 -11.90 -20.96 7.27
N PHE A 257 -12.69 -20.17 6.55
CA PHE A 257 -12.18 -19.35 5.45
C PHE A 257 -11.18 -18.30 5.93
N GLY A 258 -11.36 -17.78 7.14
CA GLY A 258 -10.41 -16.86 7.78
C GLY A 258 -9.05 -17.49 8.02
N PHE A 259 -8.99 -18.77 8.41
CA PHE A 259 -7.72 -19.51 8.46
C PHE A 259 -7.07 -19.62 7.08
N LEU A 260 -7.83 -19.98 6.05
CA LEU A 260 -7.29 -20.07 4.69
C LEU A 260 -6.74 -18.72 4.22
N ALA A 261 -7.41 -17.62 4.56
CA ALA A 261 -6.95 -16.26 4.27
C ALA A 261 -5.65 -15.93 5.03
N ALA A 262 -5.55 -16.29 6.32
CA ALA A 262 -4.36 -16.07 7.12
C ALA A 262 -3.14 -16.84 6.60
N PHE A 263 -3.29 -18.13 6.28
CA PHE A 263 -2.21 -18.93 5.70
C PHE A 263 -1.81 -18.42 4.31
N SER A 264 -2.78 -18.01 3.49
CA SER A 264 -2.49 -17.39 2.19
C SER A 264 -1.74 -16.06 2.36
N ALA A 265 -2.06 -15.26 3.37
CA ALA A 265 -1.36 -14.02 3.70
C ALA A 265 0.08 -14.25 4.12
N TRP A 266 0.34 -15.21 5.03
CA TRP A 266 1.71 -15.58 5.36
C TRP A 266 2.48 -16.15 4.16
N TYR A 267 1.83 -16.91 3.27
CA TYR A 267 2.47 -17.38 2.04
C TYR A 267 2.91 -16.21 1.15
N ASN A 268 2.02 -15.24 0.91
CA ASN A 268 2.35 -14.06 0.11
C ASN A 268 3.41 -13.19 0.80
N ALA A 269 3.38 -13.07 2.13
CA ALA A 269 4.41 -12.38 2.89
C ALA A 269 5.77 -13.07 2.76
N LEU A 270 5.81 -14.40 2.89
CA LEU A 270 7.02 -15.19 2.75
C LEU A 270 7.60 -15.07 1.33
N ALA A 271 6.76 -15.12 0.30
CA ALA A 271 7.18 -14.88 -1.08
C ALA A 271 7.73 -13.46 -1.31
N GLY A 272 7.26 -12.46 -0.54
CA GLY A 272 7.76 -11.08 -0.60
C GLY A 272 9.00 -10.80 0.26
N ILE A 273 9.28 -11.63 1.27
CA ILE A 273 10.47 -11.54 2.14
C ILE A 273 11.63 -12.37 1.56
N ALA A 274 11.33 -13.54 1.01
CA ALA A 274 12.33 -14.48 0.52
C ALA A 274 13.03 -13.93 -0.72
N ASP A 275 14.34 -13.71 -0.58
CA ASP A 275 15.27 -13.31 -1.62
C ASP A 275 16.48 -14.26 -1.60
N THR A 276 17.27 -14.24 -2.66
CA THR A 276 18.53 -14.99 -2.82
C THR A 276 19.56 -14.72 -1.72
N SER A 277 19.42 -13.60 -1.00
CA SER A 277 20.29 -13.20 0.11
C SER A 277 19.89 -13.79 1.46
N ASN A 278 18.62 -14.15 1.68
CA ASN A 278 18.10 -14.57 2.98
C ASN A 278 17.37 -15.92 2.98
N SER A 279 17.17 -16.56 1.82
CA SER A 279 16.51 -17.85 1.69
C SER A 279 17.29 -18.81 0.80
N PHE A 280 17.37 -20.09 1.22
CA PHE A 280 17.92 -21.18 0.42
C PHE A 280 17.02 -21.56 -0.77
N PHE A 281 15.73 -21.19 -0.72
CA PHE A 281 14.74 -21.52 -1.74
C PHE A 281 13.85 -20.31 -2.06
N ILE A 282 13.68 -20.01 -3.34
CA ILE A 282 12.71 -19.02 -3.80
C ILE A 282 11.37 -19.74 -3.96
N ILE A 283 10.35 -19.25 -3.26
CA ILE A 283 9.02 -19.88 -3.29
C ILE A 283 8.38 -19.64 -4.67
N PRO A 284 7.96 -20.71 -5.37
CA PRO A 284 7.35 -20.56 -6.67
C PRO A 284 5.97 -19.91 -6.52
N VAL A 285 5.75 -18.81 -7.25
CA VAL A 285 4.45 -18.15 -7.27
C VAL A 285 3.75 -18.45 -8.60
N ALA A 286 2.59 -19.10 -8.53
CA ALA A 286 1.78 -19.36 -9.72
C ALA A 286 1.13 -18.05 -10.20
N HIS A 287 1.20 -17.80 -11.50
CA HIS A 287 0.58 -16.65 -12.16
C HIS A 287 -0.56 -17.11 -13.05
N PHE A 288 -1.61 -16.31 -13.18
CA PHE A 288 -2.71 -16.63 -14.08
C PHE A 288 -2.27 -16.68 -15.54
N PRO A 289 -2.85 -17.57 -16.38
CA PRO A 289 -2.50 -17.69 -17.80
C PRO A 289 -2.65 -16.39 -18.59
N TRP A 290 -3.61 -15.54 -18.20
CA TRP A 290 -3.86 -14.25 -18.85
C TRP A 290 -3.05 -13.08 -18.28
N SER A 291 -2.31 -13.27 -17.18
CA SER A 291 -1.44 -12.24 -16.59
C SER A 291 -0.25 -11.91 -17.52
N PRO A 292 0.32 -10.70 -17.47
CA PRO A 292 1.48 -10.33 -18.30
C PRO A 292 2.63 -11.33 -18.15
N THR A 293 2.96 -11.72 -16.91
CA THR A 293 3.99 -12.73 -16.61
C THR A 293 3.63 -14.11 -17.16
N GLY A 294 2.36 -14.51 -17.07
CA GLY A 294 1.87 -15.78 -17.65
C GLY A 294 1.98 -15.82 -19.17
N ARG A 295 1.66 -14.72 -19.86
CA ARG A 295 1.81 -14.59 -21.32
C ARG A 295 3.27 -14.67 -21.76
N VAL A 296 4.18 -14.00 -21.05
CA VAL A 296 5.62 -14.06 -21.32
C VAL A 296 6.16 -15.48 -21.14
N ARG A 297 5.73 -16.19 -20.10
CA ARG A 297 6.15 -17.58 -19.85
C ARG A 297 5.67 -18.52 -20.96
N ARG A 298 4.40 -18.41 -21.38
CA ARG A 298 3.85 -19.20 -22.48
C ARG A 298 4.57 -18.94 -23.81
N GLY A 299 4.83 -17.67 -24.13
CA GLY A 299 5.57 -17.29 -25.34
C GLY A 299 7.02 -17.77 -25.37
N LYS A 300 7.66 -18.00 -24.21
CA LYS A 300 8.96 -18.67 -24.14
C LYS A 300 8.84 -20.17 -24.42
N THR A 301 7.88 -20.86 -23.81
CA THR A 301 7.66 -22.29 -24.05
C THR A 301 7.32 -22.57 -25.52
N ASP A 302 6.49 -21.73 -26.15
CA ASP A 302 6.14 -21.86 -27.56
C ASP A 302 7.36 -21.64 -28.49
N ARG A 303 8.34 -20.81 -28.08
CA ARG A 303 9.60 -20.59 -28.81
C ARG A 303 10.64 -21.69 -28.60
N GLU A 304 10.63 -22.35 -27.45
CA GLU A 304 11.54 -23.47 -27.13
C GLU A 304 11.10 -24.78 -27.80
N LEU A 305 9.82 -24.87 -28.19
CA LEU A 305 9.23 -26.02 -28.87
C LEU A 305 9.15 -25.88 -30.41
N ALA A 306 9.52 -24.72 -30.95
CA ALA A 306 9.55 -24.41 -32.38
C ALA A 306 10.97 -24.52 -32.95
#